data_AF-A0A1X0REL0-F1
#
_entry.id   AF-A0A1X0REL0-F1
#
_cell.length_a   1.000
_cell.length_b   1.000
_cell.length_c   1.000
_cell.angle_alpha   90.00
_cell.angle_beta   90.00
_cell.angle_gamma   90.00
#
_symmetry.space_group_name_H-M   'P 1'
#
loop_
_entity.id
_entity.type
_entity.pdbx_description
1 polymer ?
#
loop_
_entity_poly.entity_id
_entity_poly.type
_entity_poly.pdbx_seq_one_letter_code
_entity_poly.pdbx_strand_id
1 'polypeptide(L)'
;DAVQAEQALSQHPSSTMFVEDFDRFLQARSEHSAVLSRFYGHIITNHDNGYPFFRKIRLSAYFNKQRADQKLIQDLRAKFGEDAVFVMGNWSSPYASYYEPIRSLGFRGFFKKHRLQVFLIDEYKTSKCCPTCHNESLHTFRRVPNPRPYQCERYPAVVCHSLLRCTDLYCRPTMAAPDRYRLWNRDVAACLNYEHILRRLRCNGMVPHMLRRAAAAPTRRWRRANDQEQPRTRIRLDDVSPS
;
A
#
# COMPACT_ATOMS: atom_id res chain seq x y z
N ASP A 1 17.82 -8.00 34.96
CA ASP A 1 18.51 -7.22 33.89
C ASP A 1 17.57 -6.78 32.77
N ALA A 2 17.08 -7.67 31.90
CA ALA A 2 16.25 -7.26 30.76
C ALA A 2 14.91 -6.60 31.16
N VAL A 3 14.25 -7.08 32.23
CA VAL A 3 13.01 -6.49 32.75
C VAL A 3 13.23 -5.05 33.22
N GLN A 4 14.34 -4.78 33.90
CA GLN A 4 14.70 -3.43 34.37
C GLN A 4 15.06 -2.50 33.21
N ALA A 5 15.78 -3.00 32.21
CA ALA A 5 16.08 -2.26 30.98
C ALA A 5 14.79 -1.88 30.21
N GLU A 6 13.80 -2.78 30.14
CA GLU A 6 12.49 -2.50 29.54
C GLU A 6 11.66 -1.52 30.37
N GLN A 7 11.73 -1.60 31.70
CA GLN A 7 11.06 -0.65 32.60
C GLN A 7 11.65 0.76 32.42
N ALA A 8 12.97 0.89 32.34
CA ALA A 8 13.66 2.16 32.10
C ALA A 8 13.28 2.77 30.74
N LEU A 9 13.25 1.97 29.67
CA LEU A 9 12.80 2.43 28.36
C LEU A 9 11.34 2.87 28.33
N SER A 10 10.47 2.26 29.15
CA SER A 10 9.07 2.66 29.21
C SER A 10 8.85 4.07 29.78
N GLN A 11 9.80 4.58 30.57
CA GLN A 11 9.79 5.93 31.13
C GLN A 11 10.14 7.00 30.09
N HIS A 12 10.73 6.61 28.95
CA HIS A 12 11.15 7.50 27.88
C HIS A 12 10.44 7.14 26.57
N PRO A 13 9.30 7.77 26.23
CA PRO A 13 8.53 7.41 25.05
C PRO A 13 9.23 7.84 23.76
N SER A 14 9.40 6.90 22.83
CA SER A 14 9.99 7.17 21.50
C SER A 14 9.12 8.05 20.59
N SER A 15 7.89 8.38 21.02
CA SER A 15 6.92 9.20 20.31
C SER A 15 6.86 10.64 20.82
N THR A 16 7.81 11.06 21.67
CA THR A 16 7.88 12.45 22.14
C THR A 16 8.16 13.41 20.99
N MET A 17 7.55 14.60 21.06
CA MET A 17 7.74 15.70 20.12
C MET A 17 8.83 16.68 20.58
N PHE A 18 9.32 16.53 21.82
CA PHE A 18 10.36 17.37 22.40
C PHE A 18 11.74 16.78 22.15
N VAL A 19 12.66 17.59 21.61
CA VAL A 19 14.01 17.15 21.20
C VAL A 19 14.80 16.60 22.39
N GLU A 20 14.74 17.28 23.52
CA GLU A 20 15.47 16.90 24.75
C GLU A 20 15.02 15.55 25.30
N ASP A 21 13.72 15.27 25.27
CA ASP A 21 13.19 13.98 25.72
C ASP A 21 13.51 12.86 24.72
N PHE A 22 13.65 13.18 23.43
CA PHE A 22 14.07 12.22 22.42
C PHE A 22 15.56 11.87 22.57
N ASP A 23 16.41 12.83 22.90
CA ASP A 23 17.82 12.59 23.22
C ASP A 23 17.96 11.70 24.46
N ARG A 24 17.18 11.94 25.51
CA ARG A 24 17.12 11.07 26.70
C ARG A 24 16.68 9.65 26.33
N PHE A 25 15.69 9.51 25.44
CA PHE A 25 15.30 8.20 24.91
C PHE A 25 16.44 7.51 24.15
N LEU A 26 17.18 8.22 23.30
CA LEU A 26 18.31 7.67 22.56
C LEU A 26 19.45 7.22 23.48
N GLN A 27 19.74 8.00 24.52
CA GLN A 27 20.74 7.66 25.55
C GLN A 27 20.33 6.39 26.31
N ALA A 28 19.12 6.36 26.88
CA ALA A 28 18.60 5.18 27.58
C ALA A 28 18.56 3.93 26.68
N ARG A 29 18.25 4.11 25.39
CA ARG A 29 18.24 3.02 24.42
C ARG A 29 19.63 2.53 24.05
N SER A 30 20.62 3.42 23.99
CA SER A 30 22.03 3.05 23.78
C SER A 30 22.56 2.25 24.98
N GLU A 31 22.33 2.74 26.20
CA GLU A 31 22.76 2.12 27.46
C GLU A 31 22.23 0.69 27.62
N HIS A 32 20.96 0.47 27.26
CA HIS A 32 20.32 -0.84 27.39
C HIS A 32 20.46 -1.74 26.15
N SER A 33 21.05 -1.25 25.06
CA SER A 33 21.11 -1.96 23.77
C SER A 33 21.79 -3.32 23.89
N ALA A 34 22.92 -3.40 24.60
CA ALA A 34 23.67 -4.66 24.75
C ALA A 34 22.90 -5.71 25.55
N VAL A 35 22.24 -5.29 26.64
CA VAL A 35 21.44 -6.17 27.51
C VAL A 35 20.21 -6.70 26.76
N LEU A 36 19.50 -5.82 26.06
CA LEU A 36 18.31 -6.19 25.27
C LEU A 36 18.71 -7.05 24.07
N SER A 37 19.82 -6.73 23.39
CA SER A 37 20.33 -7.54 22.29
C SER A 37 20.70 -8.95 22.72
N ARG A 38 21.39 -9.11 23.86
CA ARG A 38 21.73 -10.42 24.43
C ARG A 38 20.47 -11.19 24.83
N PHE A 39 19.54 -10.54 25.54
CA PHE A 39 18.31 -11.17 26.01
C PHE A 39 17.41 -11.63 24.85
N TYR A 40 17.18 -10.78 23.85
CA TYR A 40 16.39 -11.12 22.67
C TYR A 40 17.14 -12.02 21.68
N GLY A 41 18.46 -12.10 21.78
CA GLY A 41 19.32 -12.97 20.96
C GLY A 41 19.29 -14.45 21.37
N HIS A 42 19.01 -14.79 22.63
CA HIS A 42 19.02 -16.19 23.10
C HIS A 42 17.76 -16.98 22.65
N ILE A 43 17.95 -18.21 22.16
CA ILE A 43 16.91 -19.06 21.53
C ILE A 43 16.21 -19.99 22.54
N ILE A 44 16.80 -20.20 23.72
CA ILE A 44 16.29 -21.12 24.75
C ILE A 44 15.55 -20.30 25.81
N THR A 45 14.27 -20.58 25.99
CA THR A 45 13.46 -20.00 27.08
C THR A 45 13.03 -21.12 28.02
N ASN A 46 13.71 -21.23 29.17
CA ASN A 46 13.17 -21.90 30.34
C ASN A 46 12.56 -20.81 31.25
N HIS A 47 11.34 -21.05 31.74
CA HIS A 47 10.58 -20.29 32.78
C HIS A 47 9.58 -19.20 32.33
N ASP A 48 8.30 -19.48 32.54
CA ASP A 48 7.30 -18.84 33.44
C ASP A 48 7.28 -17.32 33.65
N ASN A 49 7.85 -16.51 32.76
CA ASN A 49 7.52 -15.09 32.66
C ASN A 49 6.65 -14.87 31.41
N GLY A 50 5.42 -14.39 31.58
CA GLY A 50 4.36 -14.38 30.56
C GLY A 50 4.52 -13.42 29.37
N TYR A 51 5.65 -12.71 29.22
CA TYR A 51 5.81 -11.63 28.21
C TYR A 51 7.16 -11.49 27.45
N PRO A 52 8.27 -12.21 27.72
CA PRO A 52 9.53 -12.10 26.95
C PRO A 52 9.43 -12.57 25.49
N PHE A 53 8.71 -13.67 25.24
CA PHE A 53 8.60 -14.25 23.90
C PHE A 53 7.82 -13.34 22.94
N PHE A 54 6.73 -12.73 23.42
CA PHE A 54 5.93 -11.80 22.63
C PHE A 54 6.74 -10.57 22.18
N ARG A 55 7.55 -9.97 23.06
CA ARG A 55 8.41 -8.84 22.69
C ARG A 55 9.52 -9.27 21.73
N LYS A 56 10.11 -10.46 21.91
CA LYS A 56 11.08 -11.04 20.98
C LYS A 56 10.49 -11.20 19.57
N ILE A 57 9.27 -11.74 19.47
CA ILE A 57 8.56 -11.86 18.20
C ILE A 57 8.32 -10.48 17.58
N ARG A 58 7.89 -9.48 18.36
CA ARG A 58 7.67 -8.13 17.86
C ARG A 58 8.94 -7.48 17.34
N LEU A 59 10.06 -7.62 18.05
CA LEU A 59 11.35 -7.10 17.63
C LEU A 59 11.84 -7.78 16.35
N SER A 60 11.70 -9.11 16.27
CA SER A 60 12.01 -9.90 15.08
C SER A 60 11.15 -9.47 13.88
N ALA A 61 9.83 -9.30 14.09
CA ALA A 61 8.92 -8.82 13.05
C ALA A 61 9.28 -7.42 12.55
N TYR A 62 9.68 -6.52 13.45
CA TYR A 62 10.16 -5.18 13.08
C TYR A 62 11.42 -5.24 12.21
N PHE A 63 12.44 -5.98 12.62
CA PHE A 63 13.68 -6.12 11.85
C PHE A 63 13.45 -6.80 10.50
N ASN A 64 12.64 -7.85 10.47
CA ASN A 64 12.32 -8.56 9.23
C ASN A 64 11.52 -7.67 8.27
N LYS A 65 10.61 -6.83 8.78
CA LYS A 65 9.93 -5.81 7.97
C LYS A 65 10.93 -4.84 7.35
N GLN A 66 11.87 -4.29 8.13
CA GLN A 66 12.87 -3.36 7.59
C GLN A 66 13.75 -4.01 6.52
N ARG A 67 14.18 -5.26 6.74
CA ARG A 67 14.97 -6.02 5.75
C ARG A 67 14.17 -6.30 4.48
N ALA A 68 12.91 -6.69 4.62
CA ALA A 68 12.02 -6.93 3.48
C ALA A 68 11.76 -5.65 2.68
N ASP A 69 11.49 -4.55 3.37
CA ASP A 69 11.29 -3.22 2.79
C ASP A 69 12.55 -2.78 2.00
N GLN A 70 13.74 -2.91 2.61
CA GLN A 70 15.00 -2.55 1.95
C GLN A 70 15.28 -3.44 0.73
N LYS A 71 15.06 -4.76 0.87
CA LYS A 71 15.20 -5.71 -0.23
C LYS A 71 14.25 -5.39 -1.38
N LEU A 72 13.00 -5.06 -1.09
CA LEU A 72 12.02 -4.68 -2.10
C LEU A 72 12.49 -3.46 -2.92
N ILE A 73 13.03 -2.42 -2.26
CA ILE A 73 13.54 -1.24 -2.96
C ILE A 73 14.75 -1.58 -3.83
N GLN A 74 15.67 -2.40 -3.32
CA GLN A 74 16.84 -2.87 -4.08
C GLN A 74 16.42 -3.67 -5.32
N ASP A 75 15.51 -4.62 -5.15
CA ASP A 75 14.99 -5.46 -6.24
C ASP A 75 14.25 -4.61 -7.29
N LEU A 76 13.47 -3.62 -6.85
CA LEU A 76 12.77 -2.70 -7.76
C LEU A 76 13.75 -1.84 -8.58
N ARG A 77 14.78 -1.29 -7.94
CA ARG A 77 15.81 -0.49 -8.62
C ARG A 77 16.67 -1.33 -9.55
N ALA A 78 17.04 -2.54 -9.14
CA ALA A 78 17.76 -3.48 -9.99
C ALA A 78 16.95 -3.89 -11.22
N LYS A 79 15.63 -4.05 -11.08
CA LYS A 79 14.76 -4.49 -12.17
C LYS A 79 14.33 -3.39 -13.13
N PHE A 80 14.03 -2.20 -12.61
CA PHE A 80 13.40 -1.11 -13.38
C PHE A 80 14.28 0.14 -13.54
N GLY A 81 15.44 0.19 -12.88
CA GLY A 81 16.32 1.36 -12.84
C GLY A 81 15.97 2.35 -11.72
N GLU A 82 16.85 3.33 -11.50
CA GLU A 82 16.65 4.41 -10.50
C GLU A 82 15.57 5.42 -10.96
N ASP A 83 15.40 5.60 -12.28
CA ASP A 83 14.41 6.53 -12.86
C ASP A 83 13.01 5.91 -13.01
N ALA A 84 12.75 4.77 -12.35
CA ALA A 84 11.49 4.07 -12.45
C ALA A 84 10.33 4.90 -11.89
N VAL A 85 9.26 5.01 -12.70
CA VAL A 85 8.02 5.69 -12.32
C VAL A 85 6.94 4.65 -12.01
N PHE A 86 6.40 4.71 -10.79
CA PHE A 86 5.32 3.84 -10.35
C PHE A 86 3.97 4.50 -10.57
N VAL A 87 3.04 3.75 -11.13
CA VAL A 87 1.68 4.22 -11.38
C VAL A 87 0.70 3.32 -10.63
N MET A 88 -0.17 3.92 -9.82
CA MET A 88 -1.12 3.21 -8.98
C MET A 88 -2.55 3.72 -9.18
N GLY A 89 -3.54 2.87 -8.91
CA GLY A 89 -4.94 3.29 -8.86
C GLY A 89 -5.21 4.29 -7.72
N ASN A 90 -6.03 5.29 -8.00
CA ASN A 90 -6.56 6.23 -7.03
C ASN A 90 -7.75 5.65 -6.23
N TRP A 91 -7.73 4.35 -5.89
CA TRP A 91 -8.85 3.73 -5.19
C TRP A 91 -9.24 4.53 -3.94
N SER A 92 -10.45 5.09 -3.96
CA SER A 92 -11.06 5.84 -2.86
C SER A 92 -12.36 5.16 -2.47
N SER A 93 -12.41 4.57 -1.28
CA SER A 93 -13.68 4.11 -0.69
C SER A 93 -14.29 5.27 0.11
N PRO A 94 -15.58 5.60 -0.07
CA PRO A 94 -16.27 6.61 0.74
C PRO A 94 -16.59 6.14 2.18
N TYR A 95 -16.38 4.86 2.52
CA TYR A 95 -16.74 4.31 3.83
C TYR A 95 -15.52 4.17 4.73
N ALA A 96 -15.28 5.16 5.59
CA ALA A 96 -14.16 5.19 6.53
C ALA A 96 -14.66 5.16 7.99
N SER A 97 -15.26 4.04 8.39
CA SER A 97 -15.26 3.56 9.79
C SER A 97 -15.33 2.03 9.75
N TYR A 98 -14.48 1.37 10.55
CA TYR A 98 -14.38 -0.10 10.69
C TYR A 98 -13.83 -0.91 9.48
N TYR A 99 -13.32 -0.25 8.44
CA TYR A 99 -12.66 -0.93 7.31
C TYR A 99 -11.13 -0.86 7.42
N GLU A 100 -10.45 -1.84 6.84
CA GLU A 100 -8.98 -1.89 6.75
C GLU A 100 -8.42 -0.55 6.21
N PRO A 101 -7.27 -0.08 6.73
CA PRO A 101 -6.64 1.14 6.24
C PRO A 101 -6.42 1.07 4.73
N ILE A 102 -6.52 2.22 4.06
CA ILE A 102 -6.39 2.33 2.60
C ILE A 102 -5.04 1.71 2.18
N ARG A 103 -5.10 0.53 1.56
CA ARG A 103 -3.94 -0.32 1.27
C ARG A 103 -2.82 0.38 0.51
N SER A 104 -3.14 1.42 -0.25
CA SER A 104 -2.16 2.18 -1.05
C SER A 104 -1.49 3.34 -0.30
N LEU A 105 -2.02 3.84 0.82
CA LEU A 105 -1.42 4.99 1.52
C LEU A 105 -0.05 4.66 2.11
N GLY A 106 0.08 3.49 2.75
CA GLY A 106 1.36 3.02 3.29
C GLY A 106 2.42 2.87 2.20
N PHE A 107 2.05 2.26 1.06
CA PHE A 107 2.95 2.11 -0.09
C PHE A 107 3.33 3.44 -0.73
N ARG A 108 2.41 4.40 -0.83
CA ARG A 108 2.72 5.75 -1.31
C ARG A 108 3.74 6.43 -0.42
N GLY A 109 3.56 6.39 0.89
CA GLY A 109 4.52 6.93 1.86
C GLY A 109 5.87 6.22 1.80
N PHE A 110 5.85 4.89 1.69
CA PHE A 110 7.03 4.05 1.55
C PHE A 110 7.85 4.40 0.30
N PHE A 111 7.24 4.44 -0.89
CA PHE A 111 7.95 4.78 -2.12
C PHE A 111 8.46 6.21 -2.13
N LYS A 112 7.67 7.18 -1.61
CA LYS A 112 8.12 8.57 -1.44
C LYS A 112 9.34 8.68 -0.52
N LYS A 113 9.37 7.94 0.60
CA LYS A 113 10.53 7.89 1.50
C LYS A 113 11.80 7.42 0.80
N HIS A 114 11.67 6.51 -0.16
CA HIS A 114 12.78 5.98 -0.96
C HIS A 114 13.05 6.73 -2.28
N ARG A 115 12.48 7.94 -2.43
CA ARG A 115 12.65 8.84 -3.58
C ARG A 115 12.19 8.24 -4.92
N LEU A 116 11.27 7.27 -4.89
CA LEU A 116 10.66 6.74 -6.10
C LEU A 116 9.45 7.60 -6.49
N GLN A 117 9.32 7.90 -7.78
CA GLN A 117 8.21 8.70 -8.29
C GLN A 117 6.95 7.85 -8.34
N VAL A 118 5.86 8.35 -7.75
CA VAL A 118 4.55 7.66 -7.72
C VAL A 118 3.45 8.58 -8.24
N PHE A 119 2.76 8.14 -9.29
CA PHE A 119 1.58 8.80 -9.84
C PHE A 119 0.31 7.98 -9.59
N LEU A 120 -0.82 8.68 -9.56
CA LEU A 120 -2.13 8.06 -9.39
C LEU A 120 -2.97 8.22 -10.65
N ILE A 121 -3.62 7.13 -11.06
CA ILE A 121 -4.57 7.09 -12.18
C ILE A 121 -5.98 6.85 -11.64
N ASP A 122 -6.97 7.47 -12.29
CA ASP A 122 -8.38 7.16 -12.04
C ASP A 122 -8.72 5.74 -12.52
N GLU A 123 -9.07 4.85 -11.59
CA GLU A 123 -9.40 3.45 -11.87
C GLU A 123 -10.81 3.27 -12.47
N TYR A 124 -11.37 4.30 -13.07
CA TYR A 124 -12.73 4.26 -13.57
C TYR A 124 -12.90 3.16 -14.64
N LYS A 125 -13.73 2.16 -14.32
CA LYS A 125 -14.07 1.01 -15.17
C LYS A 125 -12.88 0.18 -15.69
N THR A 126 -11.67 0.35 -15.17
CA THR A 126 -10.49 -0.38 -15.68
C THR A 126 -10.58 -1.89 -15.46
N SER A 127 -11.34 -2.37 -14.48
CA SER A 127 -11.61 -3.80 -14.30
C SER A 127 -12.88 -4.30 -15.00
N LYS A 128 -13.64 -3.41 -15.63
CA LYS A 128 -14.88 -3.73 -16.38
C LYS A 128 -14.70 -3.65 -17.89
N CYS A 129 -13.79 -2.80 -18.36
CA CYS A 129 -13.45 -2.69 -19.77
C CYS A 129 -12.48 -3.79 -20.20
N CYS A 130 -12.76 -4.46 -21.31
CA CYS A 130 -11.85 -5.45 -21.86
C CYS A 130 -10.65 -4.76 -22.54
N PRO A 131 -9.41 -5.14 -22.22
CA PRO A 131 -8.23 -4.55 -22.84
C PRO A 131 -8.11 -4.81 -24.36
N THR A 132 -8.80 -5.82 -24.88
CA THR A 132 -8.73 -6.19 -26.31
C THR A 132 -9.80 -5.50 -27.15
N CYS A 133 -11.07 -5.56 -26.74
CA CYS A 133 -12.15 -4.94 -27.52
C CYS A 133 -12.49 -3.51 -27.07
N HIS A 134 -11.89 -3.04 -25.98
CA HIS A 134 -12.07 -1.69 -25.44
C HIS A 134 -13.51 -1.33 -25.03
N ASN A 135 -14.39 -2.32 -24.94
CA ASN A 135 -15.78 -2.17 -24.49
C ASN A 135 -15.93 -2.57 -23.01
N GLU A 136 -16.95 -2.04 -22.33
CA GLU A 136 -17.35 -2.45 -20.97
C GLU A 136 -18.06 -3.83 -21.00
N SER A 137 -17.28 -4.88 -21.25
CA SER A 137 -17.77 -6.23 -21.54
C SER A 137 -17.26 -7.30 -20.56
N LEU A 138 -16.51 -6.93 -19.52
CA LEU A 138 -16.01 -7.89 -18.54
C LEU A 138 -17.01 -8.12 -17.40
N HIS A 139 -17.35 -9.39 -17.19
CA HIS A 139 -18.29 -9.79 -16.15
C HIS A 139 -17.77 -10.97 -15.32
N THR A 140 -18.13 -11.00 -14.04
CA THR A 140 -17.93 -12.17 -13.18
C THR A 140 -18.92 -13.27 -13.57
N PHE A 141 -18.47 -14.52 -13.52
CA PHE A 141 -19.31 -15.66 -13.93
C PHE A 141 -19.08 -16.92 -13.09
N ARG A 142 -17.84 -17.18 -12.68
CA ARG A 142 -17.47 -18.40 -11.96
C ARG A 142 -17.93 -18.30 -10.50
N ARG A 143 -18.63 -19.33 -10.02
CA ARG A 143 -18.86 -19.54 -8.59
C ARG A 143 -17.86 -20.56 -8.07
N VAL A 144 -17.37 -20.34 -6.86
CA VAL A 144 -16.43 -21.22 -6.15
C VAL A 144 -16.96 -21.51 -4.76
N PRO A 145 -16.58 -22.64 -4.13
CA PRO A 145 -16.86 -22.86 -2.72
C PRO A 145 -16.41 -21.66 -1.90
N ASN A 146 -17.20 -21.29 -0.88
CA ASN A 146 -16.87 -20.15 -0.05
C ASN A 146 -15.54 -20.40 0.67
N PRO A 147 -14.52 -19.55 0.48
CA PRO A 147 -13.22 -19.76 1.13
C PRO A 147 -13.26 -19.48 2.63
N ARG A 148 -14.37 -18.95 3.17
CA ARG A 148 -14.55 -18.62 4.58
C ARG A 148 -15.33 -19.73 5.27
N PRO A 149 -14.67 -20.64 6.02
CA PRO A 149 -15.31 -21.82 6.57
C PRO A 149 -16.55 -21.50 7.42
N TYR A 150 -16.47 -20.44 8.23
CA TYR A 150 -17.55 -19.98 9.11
C TYR A 150 -18.77 -19.39 8.37
N GLN A 151 -18.67 -19.15 7.05
CA GLN A 151 -19.79 -18.67 6.24
C GLN A 151 -20.32 -19.75 5.29
N CYS A 152 -19.68 -20.92 5.19
CA CYS A 152 -20.04 -21.97 4.24
C CYS A 152 -21.45 -22.52 4.49
N GLU A 153 -21.88 -22.63 5.75
CA GLU A 153 -23.20 -23.17 6.11
C GLU A 153 -24.34 -22.29 5.56
N ARG A 154 -24.19 -20.96 5.66
CA ARG A 154 -25.19 -20.00 5.17
C ARG A 154 -25.01 -19.63 3.70
N TYR A 155 -23.76 -19.62 3.21
CA TYR A 155 -23.39 -19.22 1.86
C TYR A 155 -22.32 -20.20 1.32
N PRO A 156 -22.72 -21.37 0.78
CA PRO A 156 -21.78 -22.42 0.40
C PRO A 156 -20.94 -22.06 -0.83
N ALA A 157 -21.43 -21.17 -1.70
CA ALA A 157 -20.72 -20.76 -2.91
C ALA A 157 -20.77 -19.24 -3.12
N VAL A 158 -19.60 -18.66 -3.41
CA VAL A 158 -19.42 -17.23 -3.68
C VAL A 158 -18.98 -16.98 -5.12
N VAL A 159 -19.26 -15.79 -5.62
CA VAL A 159 -18.79 -15.38 -6.96
C VAL A 159 -17.28 -15.11 -6.88
N CYS A 160 -16.53 -15.73 -7.78
CA CYS A 160 -15.11 -15.47 -7.96
C CYS A 160 -14.93 -14.13 -8.68
N HIS A 161 -14.56 -13.09 -7.92
CA HIS A 161 -14.40 -11.75 -8.49
C HIS A 161 -13.12 -11.59 -9.30
N SER A 162 -12.07 -12.36 -9.03
CA SER A 162 -10.76 -12.23 -9.69
C SER A 162 -10.73 -12.73 -11.13
N LEU A 163 -11.70 -13.54 -11.55
CA LEU A 163 -11.80 -14.09 -12.90
C LEU A 163 -13.01 -13.50 -13.64
N LEU A 164 -12.74 -12.90 -14.80
CA LEU A 164 -13.73 -12.22 -15.62
C LEU A 164 -13.83 -12.89 -16.99
N ARG A 165 -15.04 -12.88 -17.56
CA ARG A 165 -15.28 -13.24 -18.97
C ARG A 165 -15.64 -12.00 -19.76
N CYS A 166 -15.11 -11.89 -20.97
CA CYS A 166 -15.54 -10.90 -21.96
C CYS A 166 -16.78 -11.41 -22.68
N THR A 167 -17.88 -10.67 -22.64
CA THR A 167 -19.15 -11.02 -23.32
C THR A 167 -19.25 -10.51 -24.75
N ASP A 168 -18.31 -9.67 -25.18
CA ASP A 168 -18.29 -9.10 -26.52
C ASP A 168 -18.05 -10.18 -27.58
N LEU A 169 -18.96 -10.26 -28.56
CA LEU A 169 -18.92 -11.24 -29.65
C LEU A 169 -17.66 -11.08 -30.50
N TYR A 170 -17.19 -9.84 -30.73
CA TYR A 170 -15.99 -9.57 -31.53
C TYR A 170 -14.69 -9.89 -30.79
N CYS A 171 -14.76 -10.13 -29.47
CA CYS A 171 -13.60 -10.46 -28.63
C CYS A 171 -13.43 -11.97 -28.41
N ARG A 172 -14.31 -12.78 -29.00
CA ARG A 172 -14.24 -14.25 -28.96
C ARG A 172 -13.01 -14.73 -29.73
N PRO A 173 -12.29 -15.75 -29.24
CA PRO A 173 -11.15 -16.28 -29.97
C PRO A 173 -11.64 -16.99 -31.24
N THR A 174 -11.03 -16.65 -32.39
CA THR A 174 -11.44 -17.07 -33.75
C THR A 174 -11.47 -18.59 -33.96
N MET A 175 -10.75 -19.35 -33.13
CA MET A 175 -10.60 -20.81 -33.19
C MET A 175 -11.31 -21.54 -32.06
N ALA A 176 -12.13 -20.83 -31.28
CA ALA A 176 -12.77 -21.38 -30.11
C ALA A 176 -14.22 -21.73 -30.42
N ALA A 177 -14.68 -22.89 -29.94
CA ALA A 177 -16.09 -23.28 -29.99
C ALA A 177 -17.01 -22.12 -29.52
N PRO A 178 -18.25 -22.00 -30.02
CA PRO A 178 -19.12 -20.84 -29.78
C PRO A 178 -19.44 -20.55 -28.31
N ASP A 179 -19.09 -21.45 -27.39
CA ASP A 179 -19.19 -21.35 -25.93
C ASP A 179 -17.92 -20.83 -25.24
N ARG A 180 -16.82 -20.62 -25.97
CA ARG A 180 -15.52 -20.20 -25.42
C ARG A 180 -15.36 -18.68 -25.42
N TYR A 181 -15.50 -18.11 -24.23
CA TYR A 181 -15.28 -16.69 -23.98
C TYR A 181 -13.80 -16.39 -23.72
N ARG A 182 -13.36 -15.17 -24.05
CA ARG A 182 -12.05 -14.67 -23.60
C ARG A 182 -12.11 -14.41 -22.10
N LEU A 183 -11.17 -15.00 -21.37
CA LEU A 183 -11.06 -14.86 -19.92
C LEU A 183 -9.94 -13.89 -19.53
N TRP A 184 -10.16 -13.17 -18.44
CA TRP A 184 -9.21 -12.21 -17.88
C TRP A 184 -9.07 -12.40 -16.39
N ASN A 185 -7.82 -12.38 -15.90
CA ASN A 185 -7.58 -12.01 -14.52
C ASN A 185 -7.93 -10.52 -14.37
N ARG A 186 -8.72 -10.19 -13.35
CA ARG A 186 -9.22 -8.83 -13.08
C ARG A 186 -8.08 -7.81 -12.98
N ASP A 187 -7.04 -8.14 -12.23
CA ASP A 187 -5.93 -7.23 -11.94
C ASP A 187 -5.08 -7.03 -13.19
N VAL A 188 -4.84 -8.11 -13.96
CA VAL A 188 -4.15 -8.02 -15.26
C VAL A 188 -4.94 -7.14 -16.24
N ALA A 189 -6.27 -7.29 -16.31
CA ALA A 189 -7.10 -6.43 -17.15
C ALA A 189 -7.02 -4.96 -16.72
N ALA A 190 -7.03 -4.69 -15.41
CA ALA A 190 -6.87 -3.33 -14.88
C ALA A 190 -5.50 -2.74 -15.25
N CYS A 191 -4.40 -3.50 -15.09
CA CYS A 191 -3.05 -3.06 -15.45
C CYS A 191 -2.91 -2.75 -16.95
N LEU A 192 -3.45 -3.59 -17.82
CA LEU A 192 -3.43 -3.34 -19.27
C LEU A 192 -4.24 -2.09 -19.65
N ASN A 193 -5.35 -1.84 -18.94
CA ASN A 193 -6.11 -0.61 -19.13
C ASN A 193 -5.37 0.62 -18.59
N TYR A 194 -4.59 0.53 -17.51
CA TYR A 194 -3.70 1.61 -17.09
C TYR A 194 -2.65 1.92 -18.14
N GLU A 195 -2.04 0.89 -18.72
CA GLU A 195 -1.10 1.06 -19.82
C GLU A 195 -1.76 1.75 -21.02
N HIS A 196 -2.99 1.36 -21.37
CA HIS A 196 -3.76 2.00 -22.43
C HIS A 196 -4.01 3.49 -22.15
N ILE A 197 -4.39 3.84 -20.91
CA ILE A 197 -4.56 5.23 -20.48
C ILE A 197 -3.24 6.00 -20.63
N LEU A 198 -2.13 5.46 -20.10
CA LEU A 198 -0.82 6.10 -20.15
C LEU A 198 -0.34 6.35 -21.59
N ARG A 199 -0.49 5.34 -22.47
CA ARG A 199 -0.14 5.48 -23.89
C ARG A 199 -0.96 6.58 -24.55
N ARG A 200 -2.27 6.66 -24.28
CA ARG A 200 -3.13 7.71 -24.85
C ARG A 200 -2.80 9.09 -24.30
N LEU A 201 -2.60 9.24 -22.99
CA LEU A 201 -2.12 10.48 -22.38
C LEU A 201 -0.81 10.97 -23.03
N ARG A 202 0.13 10.07 -23.32
CA ARG A 202 1.36 10.42 -24.03
C ARG A 202 1.15 10.84 -25.49
N CYS A 203 0.24 10.18 -26.20
CA CYS A 203 0.02 10.46 -27.62
C CYS A 203 -0.84 11.71 -27.89
N ASN A 204 -1.89 11.94 -27.09
CA ASN A 204 -2.86 13.01 -27.35
C ASN A 204 -3.37 13.73 -26.10
N GLY A 205 -2.78 13.47 -24.93
CA GLY A 205 -3.16 14.13 -23.67
C GLY A 205 -4.54 13.72 -23.14
N MET A 206 -5.20 12.72 -23.72
CA MET A 206 -6.57 12.36 -23.36
C MET A 206 -6.70 10.94 -22.80
N VAL A 207 -7.53 10.80 -21.77
CA VAL A 207 -7.98 9.50 -21.26
C VAL A 207 -9.05 8.94 -22.22
N PRO A 208 -8.97 7.66 -22.60
CA PRO A 208 -10.00 7.00 -23.41
C PRO A 208 -11.41 7.20 -22.86
N HIS A 209 -12.37 7.50 -23.73
CA HIS A 209 -13.72 7.90 -23.32
C HIS A 209 -14.41 6.88 -22.39
N MET A 210 -14.23 5.58 -22.65
CA MET A 210 -14.81 4.49 -21.86
C MET A 210 -14.17 4.32 -20.47
N LEU A 211 -12.93 4.80 -20.30
CA LEU A 211 -12.17 4.80 -19.04
C LEU A 211 -12.20 6.17 -18.35
N ARG A 212 -12.97 7.12 -18.89
CA ARG A 212 -13.13 8.46 -18.34
C ARG A 212 -14.49 8.59 -17.67
N ARG A 213 -14.55 9.19 -16.49
CA ARG A 213 -15.83 9.59 -15.88
C ARG A 213 -16.49 10.64 -16.77
N ALA A 214 -17.82 10.61 -16.87
CA ALA A 214 -18.54 11.77 -17.36
C ALA A 214 -18.17 12.97 -16.47
N ALA A 215 -17.95 14.15 -17.08
CA ALA A 215 -17.73 15.35 -16.30
C ALA A 215 -18.98 15.58 -15.43
N ALA A 216 -18.86 15.34 -14.13
CA ALA A 216 -19.90 15.74 -13.20
C ALA A 216 -19.96 17.27 -13.25
N ALA A 217 -21.17 17.83 -13.42
CA ALA A 217 -21.39 19.24 -13.12
C ALA A 217 -20.80 19.53 -11.73
N PRO A 218 -20.12 20.68 -11.53
CA PRO A 218 -19.42 20.95 -10.27
C PRO A 218 -20.44 20.99 -9.14
N THR A 219 -20.62 19.86 -8.47
CA THR A 219 -21.37 19.79 -7.23
C THR A 219 -20.53 20.51 -6.20
N ARG A 220 -20.98 21.71 -5.82
CA ARG A 220 -20.49 22.39 -4.63
C ARG A 220 -20.47 21.38 -3.48
N ARG A 221 -19.38 21.39 -2.68
CA ARG A 221 -19.28 20.92 -1.27
C ARG A 221 -18.63 19.52 -1.10
N TRP A 222 -17.48 19.31 -0.45
CA TRP A 222 -16.56 20.09 0.39
C TRP A 222 -15.10 19.80 0.00
N ARG A 223 -14.29 20.84 -0.22
CA ARG A 223 -12.83 20.73 -0.09
C ARG A 223 -12.52 20.58 1.40
N ARG A 224 -11.98 19.45 1.85
CA ARG A 224 -11.06 19.49 2.99
C ARG A 224 -9.76 20.06 2.47
N ALA A 225 -9.45 21.28 2.90
CA ALA A 225 -8.12 21.83 2.76
C ALA A 225 -7.15 20.96 3.57
N ASN A 226 -6.27 20.25 2.88
CA ASN A 226 -4.91 20.02 3.32
C ASN A 226 -4.15 19.43 2.14
N ASP A 227 -3.37 20.30 1.48
CA ASP A 227 -2.11 20.01 0.77
C ASP A 227 -1.55 21.33 0.21
N GLN A 228 -1.56 22.38 1.05
CA GLN A 228 -0.63 23.49 0.91
C GLN A 228 0.37 23.37 2.05
N GLU A 229 1.40 22.55 1.86
CA GLU A 229 2.67 22.84 2.52
C GLU A 229 3.13 24.20 1.99
N GLN A 230 2.92 25.24 2.79
CA GLN A 230 3.60 26.51 2.63
C GLN A 230 5.12 26.26 2.54
N PRO A 231 5.88 27.06 1.76
CA PRO A 231 7.33 26.99 1.81
C PRO A 231 7.75 27.41 3.21
N ARG A 232 8.25 26.46 4.01
CA ARG A 232 8.86 26.75 5.30
C ARG A 232 10.06 27.65 5.06
N THR A 233 9.88 28.94 5.32
CA THR A 233 10.94 29.93 5.42
C THR A 233 11.96 29.42 6.43
N ARG A 234 13.16 29.08 5.96
CA ARG A 234 14.33 28.90 6.82
C ARG A 234 14.66 30.25 7.44
N ILE A 235 14.30 30.44 8.71
CA ILE A 235 14.90 31.49 9.52
C ILE A 235 16.27 30.95 9.95
N ARG A 236 17.32 31.51 9.37
CA ARG A 236 18.69 31.41 9.92
C ARG A 236 18.68 32.17 11.24
N LEU A 237 19.00 31.48 12.33
CA LEU A 237 19.46 32.10 13.56
C LEU A 237 20.99 32.13 13.46
N ASP A 238 21.52 33.25 12.98
CA ASP A 238 22.89 33.66 13.22
C ASP A 238 22.84 35.00 13.98
N ASP A 239 23.83 35.20 14.84
CA ASP A 239 24.17 36.37 15.65
C ASP A 239 23.58 36.46 17.08
N VAL A 240 24.21 35.70 17.98
CA VAL A 240 24.52 36.19 19.33
C VAL A 240 25.82 36.99 19.23
N SER A 241 25.77 38.29 19.52
CA SER A 241 26.94 39.08 19.92
C SER A 241 26.70 39.69 21.30
N PRO A 242 27.76 39.86 22.12
CA PRO A 242 27.66 40.07 23.55
C PRO A 242 27.65 41.55 23.93
N SER A 243 26.97 41.86 25.03
CA SER A 243 27.19 43.02 25.89
C SER A 243 26.95 42.60 27.33
#